data_AF-A0A5B9R0C9-F1
#
_entry.id   AF-A0A5B9R0C9-F1
#
_cell.length_a   1.000
_cell.length_b   1.000
_cell.length_c   1.000
_cell.angle_alpha   90.00
_cell.angle_beta   90.00
_cell.angle_gamma   90.00
#
_symmetry.space_group_name_H-M   'P 1'
#
loop_
_entity.id
_entity.type
_entity.pdbx_description
1 polymer ?
#
loop_
_entity_poly.entity_id
_entity_poly.type
_entity_poly.pdbx_seq_one_letter_code
_entity_poly.pdbx_strand_id
1 'polypeptide(L)'
;MMSDTADKAREYLQGMLHMQPSIEANEMLSRRRQFLASRELAEGEILAVEVAEESSRPTMLQSLADIRKQFWTLPAHGMYQQLKQLAAAPYPDVATAAKRLLAVSTQRAAFHQLASDQQVHPAFAQVLRKIAVSTPAQANPLREQQLGFLRPNKNPHYQAAQTAIQSAIRRLMRQYPGIYALEQTWLNELYNYDPQWDIERDDDVNNFDVISGLIVLAVLPICGFVAWAILF
;
A
#
# COMPACT_ATOMS: atom_id res chain seq x y z
N MET A 1 -23.75 -42.20 -14.46
CA MET A 1 -22.44 -41.55 -14.18
C MET A 1 -22.54 -40.23 -13.39
N MET A 2 -23.72 -39.64 -13.16
CA MET A 2 -23.86 -38.39 -12.37
C MET A 2 -23.94 -38.59 -10.84
N SER A 3 -24.05 -39.82 -10.32
CA SER A 3 -24.13 -40.06 -8.88
C SER A 3 -22.78 -39.99 -8.17
N ASP A 4 -21.70 -40.42 -8.82
CA ASP A 4 -20.36 -40.53 -8.22
C ASP A 4 -19.74 -39.17 -7.86
N THR A 5 -20.06 -38.10 -8.60
CA THR A 5 -19.58 -36.74 -8.31
C THR A 5 -20.35 -36.09 -7.15
N ALA A 6 -21.65 -36.37 -7.04
CA ALA A 6 -22.49 -35.86 -5.95
C ALA A 6 -22.12 -36.51 -4.62
N ASP A 7 -21.83 -37.81 -4.62
CA ASP A 7 -21.42 -38.55 -3.42
C ASP A 7 -20.03 -38.08 -2.93
N LYS A 8 -19.07 -37.89 -3.83
CA LYS A 8 -17.74 -37.32 -3.51
C LYS A 8 -17.80 -35.89 -2.98
N ALA A 9 -18.70 -35.06 -3.50
CA ALA A 9 -18.89 -33.69 -3.02
C ALA A 9 -19.48 -33.68 -1.60
N ARG A 10 -20.41 -34.60 -1.32
CA ARG A 10 -21.00 -34.74 0.02
C ARG A 10 -19.97 -35.22 1.04
N GLU A 11 -19.14 -36.18 0.68
CA GLU A 11 -18.05 -36.69 1.53
C GLU A 11 -17.01 -35.61 1.82
N TYR A 12 -16.62 -34.82 0.81
CA TYR A 12 -15.73 -33.67 0.97
C TYR A 12 -16.29 -32.62 1.94
N LEU A 13 -17.55 -32.22 1.75
CA LEU A 13 -18.20 -31.22 2.60
C LEU A 13 -18.37 -31.73 4.04
N GLN A 14 -18.73 -33.00 4.22
CA GLN A 14 -18.80 -33.60 5.54
C GLN A 14 -17.42 -33.61 6.22
N GLY A 15 -16.36 -33.98 5.52
CA GLY A 15 -15.00 -33.93 6.07
C GLY A 15 -14.58 -32.52 6.50
N MET A 16 -14.87 -31.50 5.68
CA MET A 16 -14.51 -30.10 5.97
C MET A 16 -15.28 -29.51 7.16
N LEU A 17 -16.54 -29.91 7.37
CA LEU A 17 -17.37 -29.42 8.47
C LEU A 17 -16.96 -29.97 9.85
N HIS A 18 -16.22 -31.09 9.89
CA HIS A 18 -15.72 -31.67 11.14
C HIS A 18 -14.32 -31.15 11.54
N MET A 19 -13.68 -30.33 10.69
CA MET A 19 -12.36 -29.76 10.96
C MET A 19 -12.43 -28.45 11.74
N GLN A 20 -11.41 -28.18 12.56
CA GLN A 20 -11.29 -26.94 13.33
C GLN A 20 -10.40 -25.92 12.59
N PRO A 21 -10.95 -24.80 12.09
CA PRO A 21 -10.21 -23.88 11.21
C PRO A 21 -8.99 -23.20 11.85
N SER A 22 -8.96 -23.06 13.17
CA SER A 22 -7.85 -22.42 13.90
C SER A 22 -6.60 -23.30 14.01
N ILE A 23 -6.75 -24.63 13.91
CA ILE A 23 -5.67 -25.60 14.09
C ILE A 23 -5.33 -26.28 12.76
N GLU A 24 -6.33 -26.61 11.94
CA GLU A 24 -6.21 -27.50 10.79
C GLU A 24 -6.29 -26.78 9.43
N ALA A 25 -6.05 -25.46 9.42
CA ALA A 25 -6.17 -24.62 8.22
C ALA A 25 -5.39 -25.16 7.00
N ASN A 26 -4.17 -25.66 7.21
CA ASN A 26 -3.34 -26.19 6.13
C ASN A 26 -3.89 -27.51 5.56
N GLU A 27 -4.49 -28.35 6.40
CA GLU A 27 -5.09 -29.61 5.96
C GLU A 27 -6.39 -29.34 5.19
N MET A 28 -7.21 -28.40 5.67
CA MET A 28 -8.40 -27.90 4.96
C MET A 28 -8.04 -27.38 3.56
N LEU A 29 -6.96 -26.61 3.44
CA LEU A 29 -6.47 -26.11 2.15
C LEU A 29 -5.95 -27.23 1.24
N SER A 30 -5.24 -28.21 1.80
CA SER A 30 -4.74 -29.38 1.06
C SER A 30 -5.88 -30.22 0.49
N ARG A 31 -6.88 -30.55 1.32
CA ARG A 31 -8.06 -31.32 0.89
C ARG A 31 -8.90 -30.57 -0.14
N ARG A 32 -9.04 -29.26 0.00
CA ARG A 32 -9.67 -28.43 -1.03
C ARG A 32 -8.96 -28.53 -2.38
N ARG A 33 -7.62 -28.45 -2.39
CA ARG A 33 -6.83 -28.58 -3.63
C ARG A 33 -7.01 -29.96 -4.27
N GLN A 34 -7.01 -31.02 -3.47
CA GLN A 34 -7.22 -32.40 -3.95
C GLN A 34 -8.63 -32.60 -4.53
N PHE A 35 -9.67 -32.08 -3.87
CA PHE A 35 -11.04 -32.15 -4.36
C PHE A 35 -11.22 -31.38 -5.68
N LEU A 36 -10.60 -30.21 -5.81
CA LEU A 36 -10.67 -29.42 -7.04
C LEU A 36 -9.87 -30.05 -8.20
N ALA A 37 -8.67 -30.57 -7.94
CA ALA A 37 -7.84 -31.22 -8.96
C ALA A 37 -8.50 -32.48 -9.54
N SER A 38 -9.23 -33.25 -8.72
CA SER A 38 -9.99 -34.40 -9.22
C SER A 38 -11.19 -34.01 -10.09
N ARG A 39 -11.69 -32.78 -9.97
CA ARG A 39 -12.72 -32.19 -10.84
C ARG A 39 -12.13 -31.60 -12.12
N GLU A 40 -10.98 -30.94 -12.01
CA GLU A 40 -10.22 -30.41 -13.16
C GLU A 40 -9.75 -31.51 -14.11
N LEU A 41 -9.41 -32.71 -13.61
CA LEU A 41 -9.10 -33.85 -14.49
C LEU A 41 -10.29 -34.34 -15.32
N ALA A 42 -11.54 -34.08 -14.87
CA ALA A 42 -12.75 -34.37 -15.63
C ALA A 42 -13.15 -33.22 -16.58
N GLU A 43 -12.69 -31.99 -16.31
CA GLU A 43 -12.89 -30.79 -17.14
C GLU A 43 -11.67 -30.54 -18.09
N GLY A 44 -10.58 -31.30 -17.93
CA GLY A 44 -9.28 -31.09 -18.57
C GLY A 44 -9.21 -31.35 -20.08
N GLU A 45 -10.26 -31.89 -20.69
CA GLU A 45 -10.35 -32.01 -22.16
C GLU A 45 -10.80 -30.69 -22.83
N ILE A 46 -11.30 -29.72 -22.05
CA ILE A 46 -11.75 -28.40 -22.55
C ILE A 46 -10.70 -27.29 -22.30
N LEU A 47 -9.81 -27.47 -21.31
CA LEU A 47 -8.87 -26.45 -20.82
C LEU A 47 -7.49 -26.39 -21.52
N ALA A 48 -7.19 -27.30 -22.44
CA ALA A 48 -5.90 -27.31 -23.15
C ALA A 48 -5.65 -26.06 -24.04
N VAL A 49 -6.67 -25.21 -24.23
CA VAL A 49 -6.57 -23.96 -25.01
C VAL A 49 -6.19 -22.74 -24.13
N GLU A 50 -6.40 -22.76 -22.80
CA GLU A 50 -6.15 -21.60 -21.93
C GLU A 50 -4.73 -21.51 -21.35
N VAL A 51 -3.97 -22.61 -21.32
CA VAL A 51 -2.62 -22.65 -20.74
C VAL A 51 -1.58 -21.84 -21.54
N ALA A 52 -1.87 -21.48 -22.79
CA ALA A 52 -0.98 -20.63 -23.59
C ALA A 52 -1.04 -19.14 -23.19
N GLU A 53 -2.18 -18.64 -22.72
CA GLU A 53 -2.35 -17.22 -22.36
C GLU A 53 -1.71 -16.86 -21.01
N GLU A 54 -1.65 -17.79 -20.06
CA GLU A 54 -1.13 -17.58 -18.70
C GLU A 54 0.39 -17.30 -18.64
N SER A 55 1.12 -17.64 -19.71
CA SER A 55 2.56 -17.35 -19.86
C SER A 55 2.89 -15.87 -20.15
N SER A 56 1.90 -15.08 -20.59
CA SER A 56 2.13 -13.72 -21.09
C SER A 56 2.13 -12.67 -19.97
N ARG A 57 1.30 -12.85 -18.93
CA ARG A 57 1.17 -11.94 -17.78
C ARG A 57 2.48 -11.69 -17.03
N PRO A 58 3.25 -12.69 -16.58
CA PRO A 58 4.51 -12.45 -15.87
C PRO A 58 5.52 -11.67 -16.73
N THR A 59 5.56 -11.95 -18.03
CA THR A 59 6.41 -11.24 -19.00
C THR A 59 6.02 -9.76 -19.14
N MET A 60 4.71 -9.46 -19.17
CA MET A 60 4.22 -8.07 -19.22
C MET A 60 4.53 -7.32 -17.92
N LEU A 61 4.39 -7.97 -16.76
CA LEU A 61 4.75 -7.38 -15.47
C LEU A 61 6.26 -7.09 -15.38
N GLN A 62 7.09 -8.01 -15.88
CA GLN A 62 8.53 -7.81 -15.98
C GLN A 62 8.87 -6.64 -16.90
N SER A 63 8.23 -6.54 -18.07
CA SER A 63 8.38 -5.42 -18.99
C SER A 63 8.06 -4.08 -18.33
N LEU A 64 6.97 -4.02 -17.54
CA LEU A 64 6.63 -2.82 -16.76
C LEU A 64 7.69 -2.50 -15.70
N ALA A 65 8.26 -3.51 -15.03
CA ALA A 65 9.32 -3.30 -14.05
C ALA A 65 10.58 -2.71 -14.69
N ASP A 66 10.94 -3.19 -15.88
CA ASP A 66 12.12 -2.71 -16.60
C ASP A 66 11.91 -1.29 -17.15
N ILE A 67 10.70 -0.99 -17.67
CA ILE A 67 10.33 0.37 -18.04
C ILE A 67 10.44 1.32 -16.84
N ARG A 68 9.97 0.92 -15.65
CA ARG A 68 10.09 1.77 -14.44
C ARG A 68 11.52 2.08 -14.07
N LYS A 69 12.41 1.08 -14.09
CA LYS A 69 13.84 1.25 -13.75
C LYS A 69 14.52 2.26 -14.67
N GLN A 70 14.17 2.25 -15.95
CA GLN A 70 14.81 3.08 -16.99
C GLN A 70 13.92 4.23 -17.46
N PHE A 71 12.82 4.51 -16.75
CA PHE A 71 11.74 5.39 -17.24
C PHE A 71 12.24 6.77 -17.68
N TRP A 72 13.20 7.30 -16.95
CA TRP A 72 13.74 8.63 -17.17
C TRP A 72 14.81 8.70 -18.26
N THR A 73 15.44 7.57 -18.59
CA THR A 73 16.52 7.48 -19.58
C THR A 73 16.05 6.91 -20.91
N LEU A 74 14.95 6.15 -20.93
CA LEU A 74 14.40 5.58 -22.15
C LEU A 74 13.95 6.66 -23.14
N PRO A 75 14.17 6.44 -24.46
CA PRO A 75 13.64 7.30 -25.52
C PRO A 75 12.11 7.41 -25.43
N ALA A 76 11.60 8.64 -25.48
CA ALA A 76 10.17 8.91 -25.25
C ALA A 76 9.24 8.15 -26.20
N HIS A 77 9.60 8.06 -27.50
CA HIS A 77 8.77 7.41 -28.50
C HIS A 77 8.64 5.90 -28.28
N GLY A 78 9.77 5.19 -28.10
CA GLY A 78 9.77 3.74 -27.89
C GLY A 78 9.05 3.35 -26.60
N MET A 79 9.31 4.09 -25.52
CA MET A 79 8.63 3.88 -24.23
C MET A 79 7.11 4.11 -24.34
N TYR A 80 6.68 5.16 -25.05
CA TYR A 80 5.26 5.45 -25.23
C TYR A 80 4.54 4.33 -25.99
N GLN A 81 5.13 3.79 -27.07
CA GLN A 81 4.55 2.68 -27.81
C GLN A 81 4.43 1.42 -26.97
N GLN A 82 5.49 1.05 -26.24
CA GLN A 82 5.48 -0.10 -25.34
C GLN A 82 4.40 0.04 -24.25
N LEU A 83 4.32 1.21 -23.61
CA LEU A 83 3.31 1.48 -22.60
C LEU A 83 1.89 1.50 -23.18
N LYS A 84 1.68 1.97 -24.41
CA LYS A 84 0.38 1.95 -25.09
C LYS A 84 -0.08 0.51 -25.37
N GLN A 85 0.83 -0.36 -25.78
CA GLN A 85 0.54 -1.78 -25.96
C GLN A 85 0.18 -2.46 -24.63
N LEU A 86 0.98 -2.23 -23.58
CA LEU A 86 0.72 -2.77 -22.23
C LEU A 86 -0.58 -2.21 -21.62
N ALA A 87 -0.96 -0.97 -21.95
CA ALA A 87 -2.21 -0.36 -21.51
C ALA A 87 -3.47 -0.99 -22.13
N ALA A 88 -3.32 -1.70 -23.26
CA ALA A 88 -4.37 -2.45 -23.93
C ALA A 88 -4.37 -3.95 -23.58
N ALA A 89 -3.48 -4.38 -22.67
CA ALA A 89 -3.42 -5.77 -22.22
C ALA A 89 -4.73 -6.21 -21.52
N PRO A 90 -5.12 -7.49 -21.62
CA PRO A 90 -6.33 -8.01 -20.99
C PRO A 90 -6.26 -8.06 -19.46
N TYR A 91 -5.05 -7.95 -18.89
CA TYR A 91 -4.82 -7.99 -17.44
C TYR A 91 -4.99 -6.59 -16.81
N PRO A 92 -5.98 -6.39 -15.91
CA PRO A 92 -6.29 -5.07 -15.36
C PRO A 92 -5.14 -4.42 -14.60
N ASP A 93 -4.33 -5.22 -13.90
CA ASP A 93 -3.18 -4.75 -13.13
C ASP A 93 -2.07 -4.22 -14.05
N VAL A 94 -1.79 -4.91 -15.15
CA VAL A 94 -0.86 -4.46 -16.20
C VAL A 94 -1.38 -3.21 -16.88
N ALA A 95 -2.65 -3.23 -17.33
CA ALA A 95 -3.26 -2.13 -18.06
C ALA A 95 -3.29 -0.84 -17.21
N THR A 96 -3.70 -0.93 -15.94
CA THR A 96 -3.76 0.21 -15.02
C THR A 96 -2.37 0.76 -14.72
N ALA A 97 -1.39 -0.11 -14.47
CA ALA A 97 0.00 0.28 -14.27
C ALA A 97 0.59 1.00 -15.50
N ALA A 98 0.34 0.48 -16.70
CA ALA A 98 0.79 1.08 -17.95
C ALA A 98 0.13 2.44 -18.21
N LYS A 99 -1.19 2.56 -17.99
CA LYS A 99 -1.93 3.84 -18.10
C LYS A 99 -1.37 4.91 -17.16
N ARG A 100 -1.04 4.54 -15.92
CA ARG A 100 -0.40 5.46 -14.97
C ARG A 100 0.96 5.93 -15.49
N LEU A 101 1.81 5.01 -15.96
CA LEU A 101 3.11 5.38 -16.53
C LEU A 101 3.00 6.21 -17.80
N LEU A 102 1.97 5.98 -18.64
CA LEU A 102 1.64 6.85 -19.78
C LEU A 102 1.32 8.26 -19.30
N ALA A 103 0.46 8.42 -18.31
CA ALA A 103 0.13 9.73 -17.76
C ALA A 103 1.38 10.45 -17.25
N VAL A 104 2.24 9.76 -16.49
CA VAL A 104 3.54 10.29 -16.03
C VAL A 104 4.45 10.66 -17.22
N SER A 105 4.43 9.87 -18.30
CA SER A 105 5.28 10.10 -19.46
C SER A 105 4.98 11.44 -20.15
N THR A 106 3.70 11.84 -20.18
CA THR A 106 3.28 13.14 -20.72
C THR A 106 3.83 14.32 -19.93
N GLN A 107 4.19 14.11 -18.66
CA GLN A 107 4.71 15.12 -17.75
C GLN A 107 6.24 15.07 -17.60
N ARG A 108 6.97 14.26 -18.38
CA ARG A 108 8.43 14.10 -18.24
C ARG A 108 9.19 15.43 -18.30
N ALA A 109 8.86 16.28 -19.29
CA ALA A 109 9.49 17.59 -19.43
C ALA A 109 9.23 18.49 -18.21
N ALA A 110 8.01 18.48 -17.69
CA ALA A 110 7.64 19.21 -16.47
C ALA A 110 8.42 18.69 -15.25
N PHE A 111 8.60 17.38 -15.11
CA PHE A 111 9.42 16.79 -14.03
C PHE A 111 10.89 17.19 -14.13
N HIS A 112 11.44 17.33 -15.35
CA HIS A 112 12.79 17.86 -15.54
C HIS A 112 12.90 19.32 -15.13
N GLN A 113 11.91 20.15 -15.48
CA GLN A 113 11.86 21.55 -15.06
C GLN A 113 11.73 21.69 -13.53
N LEU A 114 10.86 20.88 -12.91
CA LEU A 114 10.65 20.84 -11.46
C LEU A 114 11.96 20.52 -10.72
N ALA A 115 12.80 19.63 -11.26
CA ALA A 115 14.07 19.26 -10.63
C ALA A 115 15.09 20.41 -10.60
N SER A 116 14.96 21.40 -11.50
CA SER A 116 15.80 22.59 -11.55
C SER A 116 15.16 23.80 -10.87
N ASP A 117 14.01 23.60 -10.23
CA ASP A 117 13.19 24.69 -9.75
C ASP A 117 13.61 25.18 -8.36
N GLN A 118 14.11 26.41 -8.26
CA GLN A 118 14.76 26.94 -7.05
C GLN A 118 13.84 27.11 -5.84
N GLN A 119 12.53 27.30 -6.02
CA GLN A 119 11.58 27.39 -4.89
C GLN A 119 10.96 26.03 -4.54
N VAL A 120 11.40 24.93 -5.14
CA VAL A 120 11.03 23.57 -4.74
C VAL A 120 12.27 22.90 -4.16
N HIS A 121 12.15 22.36 -2.96
CA HIS A 121 13.28 21.69 -2.33
C HIS A 121 13.72 20.48 -3.19
N PRO A 122 15.02 20.37 -3.58
CA PRO A 122 15.48 19.32 -4.50
C PRO A 122 15.14 17.90 -4.05
N ALA A 123 15.25 17.62 -2.75
CA ALA A 123 14.92 16.31 -2.20
C ALA A 123 13.42 15.97 -2.36
N PHE A 124 12.53 16.96 -2.22
CA PHE A 124 11.09 16.77 -2.42
C PHE A 124 10.78 16.48 -3.88
N ALA A 125 11.36 17.25 -4.81
CA ALA A 125 11.23 17.00 -6.25
C ALA A 125 11.73 15.61 -6.64
N GLN A 126 12.87 15.17 -6.09
CA GLN A 126 13.42 13.83 -6.35
C GLN A 126 12.52 12.71 -5.80
N VAL A 127 11.98 12.86 -4.60
CA VAL A 127 11.06 11.88 -4.00
C VAL A 127 9.75 11.81 -4.79
N LEU A 128 9.16 12.95 -5.16
CA LEU A 128 7.95 13.01 -5.98
C LEU A 128 8.17 12.31 -7.34
N ARG A 129 9.32 12.56 -7.98
CA ARG A 129 9.70 11.89 -9.22
C ARG A 129 9.80 10.37 -9.06
N LYS A 130 10.33 9.89 -7.93
CA LYS A 130 10.41 8.45 -7.62
C LYS A 130 9.01 7.86 -7.37
N ILE A 131 8.16 8.55 -6.61
CA ILE A 131 6.79 8.12 -6.30
C ILE A 131 5.96 7.98 -7.58
N ALA A 132 6.07 8.95 -8.50
CA ALA A 132 5.28 8.98 -9.73
C ALA A 132 5.45 7.70 -10.58
N VAL A 133 6.66 7.15 -10.65
CA VAL A 133 6.96 5.94 -11.46
C VAL A 133 6.90 4.63 -10.67
N SER A 134 6.86 4.70 -9.34
CA SER A 134 6.89 3.51 -8.46
C SER A 134 5.58 2.71 -8.52
N THR A 135 5.64 1.43 -8.16
CA THR A 135 4.43 0.66 -7.85
C THR A 135 3.78 1.20 -6.56
N PRO A 136 2.48 0.98 -6.32
CA PRO A 136 1.84 1.41 -5.06
C PRO A 136 2.58 0.91 -3.82
N ALA A 137 3.01 -0.35 -3.81
CA ALA A 137 3.79 -0.94 -2.71
C ALA A 137 5.13 -0.24 -2.46
N GLN A 138 5.80 0.24 -3.51
CA GLN A 138 7.06 0.98 -3.39
C GLN A 138 6.85 2.47 -3.07
N ALA A 139 5.74 3.05 -3.53
CA ALA A 139 5.41 4.45 -3.30
C ALA A 139 4.99 4.70 -1.85
N ASN A 140 4.24 3.78 -1.22
CA ASN A 140 3.70 3.99 0.13
C ASN A 140 4.78 4.27 1.20
N PRO A 141 5.89 3.50 1.29
CA PRO A 141 6.97 3.82 2.23
C PRO A 141 7.58 5.21 1.99
N LEU A 142 7.69 5.64 0.73
CA LEU A 142 8.22 6.98 0.38
C LEU A 142 7.24 8.08 0.80
N ARG A 143 5.94 7.87 0.62
CA ARG A 143 4.88 8.78 1.08
C ARG A 143 4.88 8.92 2.59
N GLU A 144 4.96 7.79 3.31
CA GLU A 144 5.02 7.76 4.77
C GLU A 144 6.30 8.42 5.30
N GLN A 145 7.43 8.23 4.60
CA GLN A 145 8.67 8.93 4.95
C GLN A 145 8.51 10.45 4.82
N GLN A 146 7.83 10.94 3.78
CA GLN A 146 7.54 12.37 3.64
C GLN A 146 6.62 12.89 4.74
N LEU A 147 5.56 12.13 5.05
CA LEU A 147 4.65 12.47 6.14
C LEU A 147 5.39 12.49 7.49
N GLY A 148 6.35 11.59 7.70
CA GLY A 148 7.19 11.55 8.89
C GLY A 148 7.97 12.84 9.15
N PHE A 149 8.38 13.58 8.11
CA PHE A 149 9.04 14.89 8.30
C PHE A 149 8.10 15.97 8.85
N LEU A 150 6.78 15.79 8.72
CA LEU A 150 5.75 16.69 9.23
C LEU A 150 5.35 16.38 10.68
N ARG A 151 5.76 15.21 11.21
CA ARG A 151 5.37 14.78 12.56
C ARG A 151 6.30 15.37 13.62
N PRO A 152 5.76 16.01 14.68
CA PRO A 152 6.58 16.59 15.75
C PRO A 152 7.46 15.56 16.46
N ASN A 153 6.95 14.35 16.68
CA ASN A 153 7.67 13.26 17.35
C ASN A 153 8.83 12.65 16.51
N LYS A 154 8.87 12.89 15.20
CA LYS A 154 9.93 12.39 14.30
C LYS A 154 10.89 13.48 13.83
N ASN A 155 10.46 14.75 13.82
CA ASN A 155 11.27 15.86 13.33
C ASN A 155 11.12 17.09 14.26
N PRO A 156 12.17 17.46 15.02
CA PRO A 156 12.16 18.68 15.84
C PRO A 156 11.92 19.97 15.04
N HIS A 157 12.22 19.95 13.74
CA HIS A 157 12.04 21.06 12.82
C HIS A 157 10.81 20.89 11.91
N TYR A 158 9.78 20.17 12.36
CA TYR A 158 8.59 19.84 11.55
C TYR A 158 7.89 21.08 10.97
N GLN A 159 7.83 22.20 11.69
CA GLN A 159 7.16 23.43 11.23
C GLN A 159 7.81 24.02 9.97
N ALA A 160 9.14 24.03 9.93
CA ALA A 160 9.89 24.47 8.76
C ALA A 160 9.68 23.51 7.59
N ALA A 161 9.69 22.20 7.85
CA ALA A 161 9.39 21.17 6.85
C ALA A 161 7.98 21.30 6.28
N GLN A 162 6.97 21.52 7.14
CA GLN A 162 5.58 21.74 6.76
C GLN A 162 5.43 22.95 5.85
N THR A 163 6.02 24.08 6.24
CA THR A 163 5.98 25.32 5.43
C THR A 163 6.63 25.11 4.06
N ALA A 164 7.78 24.42 4.01
CA ALA A 164 8.48 24.13 2.76
C ALA A 164 7.71 23.15 1.86
N ILE A 165 7.08 22.12 2.43
CA ILE A 165 6.26 21.16 1.68
C ILE A 165 4.98 21.83 1.17
N GLN A 166 4.28 22.60 2.00
CA GLN A 166 3.08 23.32 1.59
C GLN A 166 3.35 24.40 0.53
N SER A 167 4.49 25.09 0.60
CA SER A 167 4.88 26.05 -0.45
C SER A 167 5.22 25.33 -1.77
N ALA A 168 5.92 24.20 -1.71
CA ALA A 168 6.18 23.36 -2.87
C ALA A 168 4.88 22.83 -3.49
N ILE A 169 3.91 22.37 -2.69
CA ILE A 169 2.60 21.89 -3.18
C ILE A 169 1.82 23.03 -3.84
N ARG A 170 1.75 24.22 -3.22
CA ARG A 170 1.11 25.40 -3.85
C ARG A 170 1.76 25.75 -5.18
N ARG A 171 3.07 25.59 -5.28
CA ARG A 171 3.80 25.81 -6.52
C ARG A 171 3.46 24.76 -7.58
N LEU A 172 3.37 23.48 -7.21
CA LEU A 172 2.90 22.42 -8.10
C LEU A 172 1.50 22.71 -8.64
N MET A 173 0.56 23.13 -7.79
CA MET A 173 -0.81 23.47 -8.21
C MET A 173 -0.84 24.59 -9.27
N ARG A 174 0.06 25.57 -9.17
CA ARG A 174 0.06 26.75 -10.06
C ARG A 174 0.90 26.55 -11.32
N GLN A 175 2.09 25.99 -11.19
CA GLN A 175 3.09 25.94 -12.27
C GLN A 175 3.22 24.56 -12.92
N TYR A 176 2.84 23.49 -12.20
CA TYR A 176 2.96 22.12 -12.67
C TYR A 176 1.66 21.32 -12.44
N PRO A 177 0.50 21.81 -12.91
CA PRO A 177 -0.80 21.22 -12.59
C PRO A 177 -0.93 19.76 -13.05
N GLY A 178 -0.27 19.40 -14.15
CA GLY A 178 -0.21 18.02 -14.63
C GLY A 178 0.53 17.08 -13.68
N ILE A 179 1.62 17.55 -13.04
CA ILE A 179 2.33 16.76 -12.01
C ILE A 179 1.46 16.64 -10.76
N TYR A 180 0.84 17.74 -10.33
CA TYR A 180 -0.05 17.75 -9.17
C TYR A 180 -1.20 16.74 -9.35
N ALA A 181 -1.84 16.71 -10.51
CA ALA A 181 -2.95 15.81 -10.81
C ALA A 181 -2.59 14.31 -10.69
N LEU A 182 -1.33 13.93 -10.96
CA LEU A 182 -0.90 12.53 -10.86
C LEU A 182 -0.95 11.99 -9.43
N GLU A 183 -0.76 12.87 -8.44
CA GLU A 183 -0.64 12.52 -7.02
C GLU A 183 -1.54 13.40 -6.14
N GLN A 184 -2.63 13.91 -6.70
CA GLN A 184 -3.47 14.92 -6.06
C GLN A 184 -3.95 14.50 -4.67
N THR A 185 -4.41 13.25 -4.51
CA THR A 185 -4.90 12.76 -3.21
C THR A 185 -3.82 12.84 -2.13
N TRP A 186 -2.63 12.30 -2.41
CA TRP A 186 -1.53 12.31 -1.45
C TRP A 186 -0.96 13.72 -1.21
N LEU A 187 -0.85 14.55 -2.25
CA LEU A 187 -0.41 15.95 -2.09
C LEU A 187 -1.41 16.77 -1.28
N ASN A 188 -2.71 16.52 -1.43
CA ASN A 188 -3.74 17.13 -0.58
C ASN A 188 -3.63 16.68 0.87
N GLU A 189 -3.37 15.40 1.13
CA GLU A 189 -3.12 14.89 2.48
C GLU A 189 -1.94 15.62 3.13
N LEU A 190 -0.82 15.77 2.42
CA LEU A 190 0.34 16.52 2.93
C LEU A 190 0.05 18.01 3.12
N TYR A 191 -0.73 18.61 2.23
CA TYR A 191 -1.04 20.03 2.30
C TYR A 191 -1.93 20.36 3.51
N ASN A 192 -2.95 19.54 3.74
CA ASN A 192 -3.94 19.72 4.80
C ASN A 192 -3.56 19.00 6.11
N TYR A 193 -2.37 18.40 6.17
CA TYR A 193 -1.91 17.72 7.37
C TYR A 193 -1.76 18.73 8.52
N ASP A 194 -2.42 18.44 9.64
CA ASP A 194 -2.34 19.20 10.89
C ASP A 194 -1.51 18.41 11.93
N PRO A 195 -0.31 18.89 12.29
CA PRO A 195 0.52 18.27 13.32
C PRO A 195 -0.14 18.17 14.70
N GLN A 196 -1.17 18.96 15.00
CA GLN A 196 -1.86 18.94 16.30
C GLN A 196 -2.49 17.58 16.59
N TRP A 197 -2.98 16.88 15.56
CA TRP A 197 -3.59 15.56 15.72
C TRP A 197 -2.63 14.49 16.26
N ASP A 198 -1.34 14.62 15.99
CA ASP A 198 -0.32 13.70 16.49
C ASP A 198 0.14 14.07 17.91
N ILE A 199 0.05 15.35 18.28
CA ILE A 199 0.37 15.81 19.65
C ILE A 199 -0.72 15.36 20.63
N GLU A 200 -2.00 15.57 20.27
CA GLU A 200 -3.15 15.16 21.09
C GLU A 200 -3.20 13.65 21.31
N ARG A 201 -2.83 12.86 20.28
CA ARG A 201 -2.75 11.40 20.38
C ARG A 201 -1.67 10.92 21.34
N ASP A 202 -0.51 11.57 21.36
CA ASP A 202 0.57 11.19 22.28
C ASP A 202 0.21 11.58 23.73
N ASP A 203 -0.54 12.67 23.95
CA ASP A 203 -1.04 13.07 25.28
C ASP A 203 -2.10 12.11 25.84
N ASP A 204 -2.99 11.57 25.00
CA ASP A 204 -4.01 10.58 25.41
C ASP A 204 -3.40 9.23 25.83
N VAL A 205 -2.34 8.78 25.14
CA VAL A 205 -1.61 7.55 25.50
C VAL A 205 -0.85 7.72 26.81
N ASN A 206 -0.24 8.89 27.03
CA ASN A 206 0.46 9.20 28.28
C ASN A 206 -0.50 9.40 29.46
N ASN A 207 -1.69 9.97 29.25
CA ASN A 207 -2.69 10.13 30.30
C ASN A 207 -3.26 8.80 30.80
N PHE A 208 -3.34 7.76 29.95
CA PHE A 208 -3.79 6.44 30.38
C PHE A 208 -2.81 5.78 31.37
N ASP A 209 -1.51 6.03 31.22
CA ASP A 209 -0.46 5.55 32.15
C ASP A 209 -0.38 6.37 33.45
N VAL A 210 -0.71 7.66 33.40
CA VAL A 210 -0.80 8.49 34.63
C VAL A 210 -2.04 8.13 35.44
N ILE A 211 -3.17 7.84 34.79
CA ILE A 211 -4.41 7.40 35.47
C ILE A 211 -4.24 6.00 36.07
N SER A 212 -3.58 5.06 35.38
CA SER A 212 -3.28 3.75 35.94
C SER A 212 -2.28 3.84 37.12
N GLY A 213 -1.28 4.73 37.06
CA GLY A 213 -0.39 5.04 38.17
C GLY A 213 -1.09 5.68 39.38
N LEU A 214 -2.05 6.56 39.16
CA LEU A 214 -2.87 7.18 40.22
C LEU A 214 -3.84 6.19 40.88
N ILE A 215 -4.41 5.25 40.12
CA ILE A 215 -5.25 4.17 40.68
C ILE A 215 -4.41 3.25 41.56
N VAL A 216 -3.18 2.90 41.15
CA VAL A 216 -2.27 2.09 41.99
C VAL A 216 -1.86 2.83 43.27
N LEU A 217 -1.65 4.15 43.22
CA LEU A 217 -1.36 4.98 44.40
C LEU A 217 -2.57 5.16 45.33
N ALA A 218 -3.79 5.19 44.80
CA ALA A 218 -5.02 5.32 45.61
C ALA A 218 -5.46 3.99 46.27
N VAL A 219 -5.08 2.83 45.71
CA VAL A 219 -5.42 1.51 46.27
C VAL A 219 -4.43 1.06 47.36
N LEU A 220 -3.18 1.51 47.33
CA LEU A 220 -2.17 1.18 48.35
C LEU A 220 -2.51 1.65 49.79
N PRO A 221 -3.09 2.83 50.05
CA PRO A 221 -3.47 3.21 51.41
C PRO A 221 -4.69 2.44 51.94
N ILE A 222 -5.54 1.88 51.08
CA ILE A 222 -6.72 1.10 51.51
C ILE A 222 -6.28 -0.28 52.04
N CYS A 223 -5.29 -0.92 51.41
CA CYS A 223 -4.74 -2.19 51.91
C CYS A 223 -3.93 -2.02 53.20
N GLY A 224 -3.25 -0.89 53.39
CA GLY A 224 -2.53 -0.58 54.63
C GLY A 224 -3.46 -0.35 55.83
N PHE A 225 -4.62 0.27 55.61
CA PHE A 225 -5.58 0.57 56.69
C PHE A 225 -6.31 -0.69 57.20
N VAL A 226 -6.64 -1.63 56.30
CA VAL A 226 -7.26 -2.91 56.67
C VAL A 226 -6.30 -3.80 57.46
N ALA A 227 -5.01 -3.79 57.14
CA ALA A 227 -4.00 -4.54 57.90
C ALA A 227 -3.75 -3.97 59.30
N TRP A 228 -3.84 -2.65 59.49
CA TRP A 228 -3.66 -2.02 60.79
C TRP A 228 -4.85 -2.27 61.73
N ALA A 229 -6.09 -2.22 61.22
CA ALA A 229 -7.30 -2.45 62.01
C ALA A 229 -7.56 -3.92 62.40
N ILE A 230 -6.81 -4.87 61.85
CA ILE A 230 -6.88 -6.30 62.22
C ILE A 230 -5.84 -6.65 63.30
N LEU A 231 -4.81 -5.81 63.48
CA LEU A 231 -3.69 -6.07 64.40
C LEU A 231 -3.71 -5.21 65.68
N PHE A 232 -4.69 -4.29 65.84
CA PHE A 232 -4.90 -3.45 67.02
C PHE A 232 -6.39 -3.27 67.29
#